data_AF-A9JNV7-F1
#
_entry.id   AF-A9JNV7-F1
#
_cell.length_a   1.000
_cell.length_b   1.000
_cell.length_c   1.000
_cell.angle_alpha   90.00
_cell.angle_beta   90.00
_cell.angle_gamma   90.00
#
_symmetry.space_group_name_H-M   'P 1'
#
loop_
_entity.id
_entity.type
_entity.pdbx_description
1 polymer ?
#
loop_
_entity_poly.entity_id
_entity_poly.type
_entity_poly.pdbx_seq_one_letter_code
_entity_poly.pdbx_strand_id
1 'polypeptide(L)'
;MNSNLLSNPISSEVFTSIDLGTNSFKLLIVQAEPSGRSFVPIERLKEPVVLSRESPTSISSQSQARALQSLRKFKSLILSHHVSGDRIRCVATEALRRAENQEEFVDAVFEDVGLKVDVLSGEEEARV
;
A
#
# COMPACT_ATOMS: atom_id res chain seq x y z
N MET A 1 1.47 50.54 -6.07
CA MET A 1 0.56 49.75 -6.94
C MET A 1 1.26 48.43 -7.25
N ASN A 2 0.54 47.34 -6.99
CA ASN A 2 0.74 45.96 -7.42
C ASN A 2 1.94 45.18 -6.87
N SER A 3 1.77 44.72 -5.64
CA SER A 3 2.34 43.46 -5.13
C SER A 3 1.68 42.28 -5.86
N ASN A 4 2.36 41.71 -6.85
CA ASN A 4 1.97 40.44 -7.46
C ASN A 4 2.19 39.31 -6.45
N LEU A 5 1.11 38.86 -5.83
CA LEU A 5 1.04 37.58 -5.13
C LEU A 5 1.31 36.48 -6.16
N LEU A 6 2.49 35.89 -6.12
CA LEU A 6 2.75 34.61 -6.75
C LEU A 6 1.86 33.60 -6.03
N SER A 7 0.69 33.32 -6.60
CA SER A 7 -0.08 32.13 -6.24
C SER A 7 0.78 30.94 -6.61
N ASN A 8 1.49 30.40 -5.62
CA ASN A 8 2.14 29.10 -5.74
C ASN A 8 1.05 28.14 -6.25
N PRO A 9 1.23 27.44 -7.39
CA PRO A 9 0.25 26.45 -7.78
C PRO A 9 0.19 25.46 -6.61
N ILE A 10 -0.98 25.35 -5.99
CA ILE A 10 -1.22 24.35 -4.93
C ILE A 10 -0.95 23.01 -5.62
N SER A 11 0.23 22.45 -5.38
CA SER A 11 0.62 21.17 -5.95
C SER A 11 -0.38 20.15 -5.41
N SER A 12 -1.09 19.50 -6.32
CA SER A 12 -2.03 18.45 -5.96
C SER A 12 -1.26 17.29 -5.34
N GLU A 13 -1.58 17.00 -4.07
CA GLU A 13 -0.89 15.96 -3.31
C GLU A 13 -1.33 14.58 -3.78
N VAL A 14 -0.38 13.67 -4.00
CA VAL A 14 -0.67 12.29 -4.40
C VAL A 14 -0.43 11.36 -3.21
N PHE A 15 -1.41 10.50 -2.94
CA PHE A 15 -1.38 9.52 -1.85
C PHE A 15 -1.55 8.11 -2.41
N THR A 16 -1.06 7.12 -1.66
CA THR A 16 -1.22 5.72 -2.02
C THR A 16 -1.73 4.92 -0.83
N SER A 17 -2.74 4.08 -1.07
CA SER A 17 -3.09 2.97 -0.19
C SER A 17 -2.75 1.63 -0.82
N ILE A 18 -2.21 0.74 0.00
CA ILE A 18 -1.94 -0.66 -0.33
C ILE A 18 -2.65 -1.53 0.72
N ASP A 19 -3.44 -2.49 0.26
CA ASP A 19 -4.18 -3.44 1.09
C ASP A 19 -3.70 -4.86 0.79
N LEU A 20 -3.10 -5.50 1.80
CA LEU A 20 -2.58 -6.88 1.73
C LEU A 20 -3.59 -7.84 2.35
N GLY A 21 -4.64 -8.15 1.58
CA GLY A 21 -5.68 -9.09 1.98
C GLY A 21 -5.30 -10.55 1.78
N THR A 22 -6.15 -11.45 2.28
CA THR A 22 -5.96 -12.91 2.21
C THR A 22 -5.83 -13.46 0.79
N ASN A 23 -6.62 -12.92 -0.14
CA ASN A 23 -6.78 -13.46 -1.50
C ASN A 23 -6.34 -12.51 -2.64
N SER A 24 -6.04 -11.26 -2.30
CA SER A 24 -5.59 -10.28 -3.27
C SER A 24 -4.90 -9.12 -2.59
N PHE A 25 -3.92 -8.57 -3.27
CA PHE A 25 -3.36 -7.27 -2.93
C PHE A 25 -4.00 -6.19 -3.79
N LYS A 26 -4.23 -5.02 -3.20
CA LYS A 26 -4.80 -3.87 -3.91
C LYS A 26 -3.90 -2.66 -3.75
N LEU A 27 -3.77 -1.89 -4.81
CA LEU A 27 -3.14 -0.59 -4.86
C LEU A 27 -4.19 0.42 -5.32
N LEU A 28 -4.27 1.55 -4.62
CA LEU A 28 -5.02 2.71 -5.04
C LEU A 28 -4.12 3.94 -4.88
N ILE A 29 -3.90 4.64 -5.98
CA ILE A 29 -3.24 5.94 -5.98
C ILE A 29 -4.30 7.00 -6.24
N VAL A 30 -4.32 8.02 -5.40
CA VAL A 30 -5.26 9.13 -5.50
C VAL A 30 -4.53 10.46 -5.52
N GLN A 31 -5.11 11.40 -6.23
CA GLN A 31 -4.71 12.80 -6.21
C GLN A 31 -5.73 13.60 -5.39
N ALA A 32 -5.28 14.30 -4.37
CA ALA A 32 -6.09 15.27 -3.66
C ALA A 32 -6.33 16.49 -4.56
N GLU A 33 -7.58 16.95 -4.62
CA GLU A 33 -7.87 18.22 -5.27
C GLU A 33 -7.21 19.38 -4.51
N PRO A 34 -6.86 20.50 -5.19
CA PRO A 34 -6.29 21.68 -4.53
C PRO A 34 -7.13 22.23 -3.37
N SER A 35 -8.44 21.96 -3.38
CA SER A 35 -9.37 22.36 -2.31
C SER A 35 -9.26 21.50 -1.04
N GLY A 36 -8.60 20.33 -1.11
CA GLY A 36 -8.51 19.33 -0.05
C GLY A 36 -9.81 18.57 0.24
N ARG A 37 -10.86 18.77 -0.56
CA ARG A 37 -12.22 18.24 -0.27
C ARG A 37 -12.50 16.88 -0.87
N SER A 38 -11.72 16.46 -1.86
CA SER A 38 -11.95 15.23 -2.61
C SER A 38 -10.62 14.59 -3.02
N PHE A 39 -10.70 13.28 -3.24
CA PHE A 39 -9.64 12.47 -3.82
C PHE A 39 -10.11 11.91 -5.16
N VAL A 40 -9.30 12.10 -6.20
CA VAL A 40 -9.54 11.54 -7.53
C VAL A 40 -8.63 10.33 -7.71
N PRO A 41 -9.18 9.12 -7.96
CA PRO A 41 -8.36 7.96 -8.30
C PRO A 41 -7.59 8.20 -9.60
N ILE A 42 -6.28 7.97 -9.58
CA ILE A 42 -5.42 8.06 -10.76
C ILE A 42 -4.86 6.70 -11.19
N GLU A 43 -4.70 5.74 -10.27
CA GLU A 43 -4.26 4.38 -10.56
C GLU A 43 -4.97 3.39 -9.64
N ARG A 44 -5.34 2.22 -10.19
CA ARG A 44 -5.98 1.13 -9.44
C ARG A 44 -5.47 -0.20 -9.96
N LEU A 45 -4.83 -0.96 -9.09
CA LEU A 45 -4.38 -2.30 -9.43
C LEU A 45 -4.84 -3.30 -8.38
N LYS A 46 -5.26 -4.48 -8.84
CA LYS A 46 -5.58 -5.63 -7.98
C LYS A 46 -4.81 -6.83 -8.50
N GLU A 47 -3.96 -7.40 -7.66
CA GLU A 47 -3.16 -8.58 -7.98
C GLU A 47 -3.68 -9.77 -7.16
N PRO A 48 -4.03 -10.90 -7.79
CA PRO A 48 -4.43 -12.10 -7.07
C PRO A 48 -3.23 -12.70 -6.34
N VAL A 49 -3.22 -12.58 -5.01
CA VAL A 49 -2.19 -13.10 -4.12
C VAL A 49 -2.89 -13.80 -2.97
N VAL A 50 -2.71 -15.11 -2.88
CA VAL A 50 -3.27 -15.93 -1.80
C VAL A 50 -2.14 -16.31 -0.88
N LEU A 51 -2.11 -15.70 0.31
CA LEU A 51 -1.03 -15.87 1.30
C LEU A 51 -1.09 -17.21 2.03
N SER A 52 -2.29 -17.70 2.28
CA SER A 52 -2.55 -18.96 3.01
C SER A 52 -2.74 -20.16 2.08
N ARG A 53 -2.22 -20.09 0.85
CA ARG A 53 -2.51 -21.10 -0.18
C ARG A 53 -1.91 -22.46 0.15
N GLU A 54 -0.68 -22.46 0.64
CA GLU A 54 0.06 -23.70 0.91
C GLU A 54 0.09 -24.06 2.41
N SER A 55 -0.18 -23.11 3.31
CA SER A 55 -0.26 -23.35 4.76
C SER A 55 -1.34 -22.47 5.40
N PRO A 56 -2.11 -23.00 6.38
CA PRO A 56 -3.12 -22.23 7.09
C PRO A 56 -2.55 -21.36 8.23
N THR A 57 -1.36 -21.69 8.75
CA THR A 57 -0.76 -21.02 9.92
C THR A 57 0.45 -20.17 9.58
N SER A 58 1.01 -20.29 8.38
CA SER A 58 2.23 -19.57 7.99
C SER A 58 2.20 -19.20 6.52
N ILE A 59 2.98 -18.18 6.15
CA ILE A 59 3.16 -17.79 4.75
C ILE A 59 4.31 -18.60 4.18
N SER A 60 3.99 -19.49 3.25
CA SER A 60 4.99 -20.33 2.57
C SER A 60 5.95 -19.48 1.74
N SER A 61 7.18 -19.94 1.52
CA SER A 61 8.15 -19.23 0.67
C SER A 61 7.62 -18.98 -0.75
N GLN A 62 6.76 -19.87 -1.27
CA GLN A 62 6.12 -19.69 -2.57
C GLN A 62 5.07 -18.55 -2.54
N SER A 63 4.30 -18.46 -1.46
CA SER A 63 3.37 -17.34 -1.24
C SER A 63 4.12 -16.03 -1.02
N GLN A 64 5.20 -16.02 -0.25
CA GLN A 64 6.06 -14.86 -0.05
C GLN A 64 6.63 -14.37 -1.39
N ALA A 65 7.17 -15.25 -2.22
CA ALA A 65 7.71 -14.91 -3.54
C ALA A 65 6.67 -14.25 -4.46
N ARG A 66 5.44 -14.78 -4.49
CA ARG A 66 4.32 -14.19 -5.25
C ARG A 66 3.92 -12.82 -4.70
N ALA A 67 3.87 -12.69 -3.38
CA ALA A 67 3.56 -11.45 -2.69
C ALA A 67 4.59 -10.36 -2.98
N LEU A 68 5.88 -10.66 -2.82
CA LEU A 68 6.99 -9.73 -3.13
C LEU A 68 6.99 -9.33 -4.61
N GLN A 69 6.74 -10.27 -5.53
CA GLN A 69 6.60 -9.93 -6.95
C GLN A 69 5.47 -8.93 -7.21
N SER A 70 4.30 -9.12 -6.59
CA SER A 70 3.18 -8.19 -6.68
C SER A 70 3.53 -6.81 -6.08
N LEU A 71 4.19 -6.78 -4.93
CA LEU A 71 4.59 -5.56 -4.25
C LEU A 71 5.65 -4.76 -5.03
N ARG A 72 6.59 -5.43 -5.73
CA ARG A 72 7.52 -4.75 -6.64
C ARG A 72 6.80 -4.04 -7.79
N LYS A 73 5.73 -4.63 -8.34
CA LYS A 73 4.90 -3.95 -9.34
C LYS A 73 4.25 -2.70 -8.76
N PHE A 74 3.70 -2.79 -7.54
CA PHE A 74 3.10 -1.65 -6.86
C PHE A 74 4.14 -0.55 -6.61
N LYS A 75 5.34 -0.92 -6.14
CA LYS A 75 6.44 0.03 -5.93
C LYS A 75 6.81 0.76 -7.21
N SER A 76 6.90 0.06 -8.34
CA SER A 76 7.17 0.69 -9.64
C SER A 76 6.11 1.73 -10.03
N LEU A 77 4.82 1.43 -9.81
CA LEU A 77 3.72 2.39 -10.05
C LEU A 77 3.80 3.60 -9.11
N ILE A 78 4.04 3.37 -7.83
CA ILE A 78 4.22 4.43 -6.83
C ILE A 78 5.35 5.38 -7.24
N LEU A 79 6.48 4.82 -7.70
CA LEU A 79 7.62 5.60 -8.18
C LEU A 79 7.29 6.37 -9.46
N SER A 80 6.57 5.79 -10.42
CA SER A 80 6.18 6.51 -11.64
C SER A 80 5.24 7.69 -11.37
N HIS A 81 4.44 7.60 -10.30
CA HIS A 81 3.58 8.69 -9.83
C HIS A 81 4.27 9.66 -8.85
N HIS A 82 5.57 9.51 -8.60
CA HIS A 82 6.37 10.39 -7.74
C HIS A 82 5.78 10.56 -6.33
N VAL A 83 5.18 9.50 -5.78
CA VAL A 83 4.57 9.52 -4.44
C VAL A 83 5.67 9.47 -3.38
N SER A 84 5.71 10.47 -2.51
CA SER A 84 6.61 10.51 -1.36
C SER A 84 6.28 9.40 -0.36
N GLY A 85 7.31 8.86 0.30
CA GLY A 85 7.16 7.70 1.21
C GLY A 85 6.23 7.95 2.40
N ASP A 86 6.15 9.18 2.90
CA ASP A 86 5.25 9.62 3.97
C ASP A 86 3.78 9.68 3.56
N ARG A 87 3.48 9.53 2.26
CA ARG A 87 2.12 9.50 1.69
C ARG A 87 1.70 8.10 1.23
N ILE A 88 2.44 7.08 1.62
CA ILE A 88 2.14 5.67 1.34
C ILE A 88 1.62 5.01 2.62
N ARG A 89 0.42 4.44 2.55
CA ARG A 89 -0.15 3.62 3.62
C ARG A 89 -0.28 2.18 3.14
N CYS A 90 0.52 1.27 3.69
CA CYS A 90 0.42 -0.16 3.40
C CYS A 90 -0.09 -0.91 4.63
N VAL A 91 -1.27 -1.53 4.50
CA VAL A 91 -1.92 -2.30 5.56
C VAL A 91 -2.02 -3.76 5.18
N ALA A 92 -1.95 -4.64 6.18
CA ALA A 92 -2.30 -6.04 6.02
C ALA A 92 -3.37 -6.48 7.01
N THR A 93 -4.16 -7.47 6.61
CA THR A 93 -5.32 -7.94 7.39
C THR A 93 -5.21 -9.42 7.76
N GLU A 94 -6.32 -10.16 7.68
CA GLU A 94 -6.54 -11.45 8.32
C GLU A 94 -5.42 -12.48 8.13
N ALA A 95 -5.03 -12.80 6.89
CA ALA A 95 -4.06 -13.86 6.64
C ALA A 95 -2.68 -13.55 7.21
N LEU A 96 -2.20 -12.31 7.06
CA LEU A 96 -0.91 -11.91 7.60
C LEU A 96 -0.97 -11.78 9.13
N ARG A 97 -2.05 -11.21 9.68
CA ARG A 97 -2.29 -11.08 11.13
C ARG A 97 -2.26 -12.42 11.87
N ARG A 98 -2.71 -13.50 11.23
CA ARG A 98 -2.78 -14.84 11.83
C ARG A 98 -1.55 -15.70 11.54
N ALA A 99 -0.62 -15.24 10.70
CA ALA A 99 0.54 -16.02 10.34
C ALA A 99 1.57 -16.04 11.48
N GLU A 100 2.04 -17.23 11.85
CA GLU A 100 3.08 -17.42 12.87
C GLU A 100 4.40 -16.74 12.49
N ASN A 101 4.68 -16.64 11.19
CA ASN A 101 5.85 -15.97 10.63
C ASN A 101 5.53 -14.59 10.04
N GLN A 102 4.58 -13.87 10.63
CA GLN A 102 4.20 -12.52 10.21
C GLN A 102 5.40 -11.56 10.17
N GLU A 103 6.20 -11.52 11.24
CA GLU A 103 7.32 -10.58 11.36
C GLU A 103 8.37 -10.81 10.27
N GLU A 104 8.75 -12.07 10.03
CA GLU A 104 9.66 -12.47 8.94
C GLU A 104 9.18 -11.94 7.58
N PHE A 105 7.89 -12.09 7.30
CA PHE A 105 7.33 -11.61 6.03
C PHE A 105 7.32 -10.07 5.94
N VAL A 106 6.96 -9.37 7.02
CA VAL A 106 6.96 -7.90 7.05
C VAL A 106 8.37 -7.35 6.86
N ASP A 107 9.37 -7.95 7.49
CA ASP A 107 10.77 -7.58 7.33
C ASP A 107 11.24 -7.82 5.90
N ALA A 108 10.92 -8.98 5.31
CA ALA A 108 11.23 -9.27 3.91
C ALA A 108 10.60 -8.25 2.95
N VAL A 109 9.37 -7.78 3.20
CA VAL A 109 8.73 -6.73 2.40
C VAL A 109 9.47 -5.40 2.52
N PHE A 110 9.92 -5.04 3.73
CA PHE A 110 10.67 -3.81 3.93
C PHE A 110 12.06 -3.88 3.28
N GLU A 111 12.80 -4.96 3.46
CA GLU A 111 14.15 -5.15 2.90
C GLU A 111 14.14 -5.19 1.37
N ASP A 112 13.19 -5.89 0.76
CA ASP A 112 13.16 -6.12 -0.68
C ASP A 112 12.46 -4.99 -1.46
N VAL A 113 11.41 -4.39 -0.87
CA VAL A 113 10.53 -3.43 -1.59
C VAL A 113 10.57 -2.03 -0.97
N GLY A 114 11.03 -1.90 0.28
CA GLY A 114 11.04 -0.63 1.01
C GLY A 114 9.64 -0.13 1.38
N LEU A 115 8.68 -1.03 1.56
CA LEU A 115 7.33 -0.71 2.03
C LEU A 115 7.21 -1.11 3.51
N LYS A 116 6.77 -0.18 4.36
CA LYS A 116 6.42 -0.48 5.75
C LYS A 116 4.99 -1.01 5.78
N VAL A 117 4.82 -2.23 6.27
CA VAL A 117 3.51 -2.88 6.39
C VAL A 117 3.03 -2.75 7.83
N ASP A 118 1.87 -2.12 8.03
CA ASP A 118 1.20 -2.15 9.32
C ASP A 118 0.12 -3.24 9.32
N VAL A 119 0.26 -4.19 10.23
CA VAL A 119 -0.71 -5.28 10.37
C VAL A 119 -1.84 -4.83 11.30
N LEU A 120 -3.04 -4.66 10.74
CA LEU A 120 -4.19 -4.16 11.48
C LEU A 120 -4.75 -5.25 12.39
N SER A 121 -5.09 -4.89 13.64
CA SER A 121 -5.95 -5.71 14.49
C SER A 121 -7.33 -5.90 13.86
N GLY A 122 -8.07 -6.92 14.31
CA GLY A 122 -9.42 -7.18 13.78
C GLY A 122 -10.41 -6.02 14.03
N GLU A 123 -10.24 -5.30 15.13
CA GLU A 123 -11.06 -4.12 15.45
C GLU A 123 -10.70 -2.91 14.59
N GLU A 124 -9.42 -2.72 14.25
CA GLU A 124 -8.97 -1.67 13.34
C GLU A 124 -9.48 -1.92 11.93
N GLU A 125 -9.40 -3.16 11.46
CA GLU A 125 -9.95 -3.56 10.15
C GLU A 125 -11.45 -3.25 10.03
N ALA A 126 -12.23 -3.42 11.11
CA ALA A 126 -13.66 -3.11 11.11
C ALA A 126 -13.99 -1.61 11.07
N ARG A 127 -13.01 -0.72 11.30
CA ARG A 127 -13.18 0.75 11.31
C ARG A 127 -12.71 1.44 10.02
N VAL A 128 -11.98 0.73 9.16
CA VAL A 128 -11.41 1.24 7.89
C VAL A 128 -12.41 1.07 6.76
#